data_AF-A0A526QGT8-F1
#
_entry.id   AF-A0A526QGT8-F1
#
_cell.length_a   1.000
_cell.length_b   1.000
_cell.length_c   1.000
_cell.angle_alpha   90.00
_cell.angle_beta   90.00
_cell.angle_gamma   90.00
#
_symmetry.space_group_name_H-M   'P 1'
#
loop_
_entity.id
_entity.type
_entity.pdbx_description
1 polymer ?
#
loop_
_entity_poly.entity_id
_entity_poly.type
_entity_poly.pdbx_seq_one_letter_code
_entity_poly.pdbx_strand_id
1 'polypeptide(L)'
;MAAAVAVTLALGATIASPLAAPSYQAAHAAVVSVTVRERLATYGGWRTSSRFGEVWVPSVRPEWRPYTEGRWVWTDEGWYWESAEPFGGIVFHYGRWAYDPELGWVWIAGYKWAPAWVVWRQGGDDIGWAPAPPRIADVAVDEGWWCFAPVVAIGAADLVSVVRPVRENVTIIRNTTIINQTVIVNNAPRVRPGIDRDDVVAEPHTR
;
A
#
# COMPACT_ATOMS: atom_id res chain seq x y z
N MET A 1 -16.30 79.73 7.33
CA MET A 1 -17.22 78.73 7.93
C MET A 1 -18.27 78.42 6.86
N ALA A 2 -18.61 77.20 6.46
CA ALA A 2 -18.18 75.84 6.76
C ALA A 2 -18.40 75.01 5.48
N ALA A 3 -17.55 74.02 5.23
CA ALA A 3 -17.69 73.08 4.12
C ALA A 3 -18.50 71.85 4.57
N ALA A 4 -19.46 71.43 3.74
CA ALA A 4 -20.18 70.17 3.89
C ALA A 4 -19.43 69.04 3.18
N VAL A 5 -19.22 67.90 3.83
CA VAL A 5 -18.85 66.64 3.17
C VAL A 5 -19.63 65.50 3.82
N ALA A 6 -20.16 64.66 2.93
CA ALA A 6 -21.22 63.68 3.12
C ALA A 6 -20.81 62.45 3.95
N VAL A 7 -21.80 61.90 4.64
CA VAL A 7 -21.78 60.56 5.25
C VAL A 7 -22.13 59.55 4.17
N THR A 8 -21.21 58.64 3.85
CA THR A 8 -21.49 57.44 3.05
C THR A 8 -21.58 56.21 3.96
N LEU A 9 -22.76 55.59 4.03
CA LEU A 9 -22.98 54.27 4.62
C LEU A 9 -22.26 53.21 3.78
N ALA A 10 -21.39 52.41 4.41
CA ALA A 10 -20.87 51.18 3.83
C ALA A 10 -21.82 50.02 4.15
N LEU A 11 -22.52 49.49 3.14
CA LEU A 11 -23.20 48.20 3.25
C LEU A 11 -22.15 47.07 3.23
N GLY A 12 -22.12 46.26 4.28
CA GLY A 12 -21.34 45.02 4.31
C GLY A 12 -21.92 43.99 3.35
N ALA A 13 -21.12 43.52 2.40
CA ALA A 13 -21.46 42.38 1.55
C ALA A 13 -20.94 41.10 2.22
N THR A 14 -21.84 40.27 2.75
CA THR A 14 -21.53 38.88 3.05
C THR A 14 -21.43 38.11 1.73
N ILE A 15 -20.22 37.75 1.35
CA ILE A 15 -19.98 36.84 0.22
C ILE A 15 -20.44 35.45 0.65
N ALA A 16 -21.65 35.07 0.26
CA ALA A 16 -22.08 33.68 0.31
C ALA A 16 -21.32 32.91 -0.77
N SER A 17 -20.27 32.19 -0.39
CA SER A 17 -19.60 31.27 -1.31
C SER A 17 -20.60 30.19 -1.77
N PRO A 18 -20.78 29.95 -3.07
CA PRO A 18 -21.63 28.85 -3.52
C PRO A 18 -20.96 27.53 -3.10
N LEU A 19 -21.72 26.67 -2.41
CA LEU A 19 -21.35 25.26 -2.22
C LEU A 19 -21.25 24.62 -3.62
N ALA A 20 -20.03 24.45 -4.11
CA ALA A 20 -19.80 23.69 -5.33
C ALA A 20 -20.20 22.22 -5.07
N ALA A 21 -21.20 21.73 -5.81
CA ALA A 21 -21.57 20.32 -5.74
C ALA A 21 -20.37 19.47 -6.20
N PRO A 22 -20.06 18.36 -5.52
CA PRO A 22 -18.97 17.48 -5.93
C PRO A 22 -19.25 16.95 -7.34
N SER A 23 -18.18 16.82 -8.12
CA SER A 23 -18.26 16.18 -9.44
C SER A 23 -18.77 14.74 -9.31
N TYR A 24 -19.42 14.19 -10.35
CA TYR A 24 -19.86 12.80 -10.36
C TYR A 24 -18.73 11.82 -10.00
N GLN A 25 -17.50 12.11 -10.42
CA GLN A 25 -16.32 11.31 -10.10
C GLN A 25 -15.90 11.43 -8.63
N ALA A 26 -15.99 12.61 -8.02
CA ALA A 26 -15.75 12.78 -6.59
C ALA A 26 -16.85 12.10 -5.75
N ALA A 27 -18.11 12.20 -6.18
CA ALA A 27 -19.22 11.51 -5.53
C ALA A 27 -19.09 9.98 -5.65
N HIS A 28 -18.74 9.45 -6.83
CA HIS A 28 -18.51 8.03 -7.04
C HIS A 28 -17.30 7.51 -6.25
N ALA A 29 -16.17 8.25 -6.23
CA ALA A 29 -15.02 7.92 -5.41
C ALA A 29 -15.35 7.94 -3.90
N ALA A 30 -16.18 8.89 -3.45
CA ALA A 30 -16.66 8.96 -2.08
C ALA A 30 -17.62 7.81 -1.73
N VAL A 31 -18.50 7.39 -2.64
CA VAL A 31 -19.39 6.23 -2.43
C VAL A 31 -18.58 4.93 -2.39
N VAL A 32 -17.59 4.77 -3.28
CA VAL A 32 -16.65 3.64 -3.24
C VAL A 32 -15.86 3.66 -1.93
N SER A 33 -15.39 4.81 -1.47
CA SER A 33 -14.64 4.91 -0.21
C SER A 33 -15.51 4.59 1.02
N VAL A 34 -16.77 5.05 1.05
CA VAL A 34 -17.75 4.67 2.10
C VAL A 34 -18.02 3.17 2.07
N THR A 35 -18.26 2.59 0.88
CA THR A 35 -18.50 1.15 0.71
C THR A 35 -17.29 0.32 1.16
N VAL A 36 -16.06 0.74 0.81
CA VAL A 36 -14.83 0.10 1.27
C VAL A 36 -14.70 0.20 2.78
N ARG A 37 -14.97 1.37 3.36
CA ARG A 37 -14.89 1.61 4.81
C ARG A 37 -15.84 0.70 5.58
N GLU A 38 -17.10 0.59 5.14
CA GLU A 38 -18.12 -0.28 5.72
C GLU A 38 -17.76 -1.77 5.59
N ARG A 39 -17.30 -2.20 4.40
CA ARG A 39 -16.86 -3.59 4.19
C ARG A 39 -15.70 -3.97 5.09
N LEU A 40 -14.70 -3.10 5.21
CA LEU A 40 -13.51 -3.36 6.02
C LEU A 40 -13.76 -3.23 7.53
N ALA A 41 -14.77 -2.46 7.96
CA ALA A 41 -15.13 -2.34 9.37
C ALA A 41 -15.60 -3.67 10.00
N THR A 42 -15.97 -4.67 9.19
CA THR A 42 -16.34 -6.01 9.67
C THR A 42 -15.11 -6.87 10.03
N TYR A 43 -13.94 -6.55 9.47
CA TYR A 43 -12.73 -7.37 9.57
C TYR A 43 -11.56 -6.66 10.27
N GLY A 44 -11.81 -5.47 10.82
CA GLY A 44 -10.80 -4.60 11.39
C GLY A 44 -11.35 -3.24 11.78
N GLY A 45 -10.48 -2.32 12.19
CA GLY A 45 -10.86 -1.00 12.66
C GLY A 45 -10.11 0.12 11.95
N TRP A 46 -10.83 1.17 11.59
CA TRP A 46 -10.22 2.43 11.15
C TRP A 46 -9.63 3.19 12.34
N ARG A 47 -8.41 3.69 12.19
CA ARG A 47 -7.63 4.41 13.21
C ARG A 47 -6.88 5.57 12.56
N THR A 48 -6.38 6.48 13.40
CA THR A 48 -5.48 7.54 12.96
C THR A 48 -4.08 7.21 13.46
N SER A 49 -3.16 6.93 12.52
CA SER A 49 -1.73 6.83 12.77
C SER A 49 -1.11 8.23 12.69
N SER A 50 -0.22 8.55 13.64
CA SER A 50 0.57 9.80 13.60
C SER A 50 1.53 9.84 12.40
N ARG A 51 1.90 8.67 11.85
CA ARG A 51 2.82 8.53 10.72
C ARG A 51 2.12 8.50 9.37
N PHE A 52 0.93 7.88 9.31
CA PHE A 52 0.26 7.55 8.04
C PHE A 52 -1.12 8.19 7.87
N GLY A 53 -1.62 8.94 8.86
CA GLY A 53 -2.97 9.51 8.83
C GLY A 53 -4.03 8.44 9.06
N GLU A 54 -5.14 8.51 8.32
CA GLU A 54 -6.20 7.50 8.44
C GLU A 54 -5.75 6.16 7.86
N VAL A 55 -5.84 5.11 8.67
CA VAL A 55 -5.43 3.75 8.33
C VAL A 55 -6.47 2.74 8.77
N TRP A 56 -6.48 1.58 8.12
CA TRP A 56 -7.25 0.43 8.57
C TRP A 56 -6.33 -0.61 9.24
N VAL A 57 -6.72 -1.09 10.40
CA VAL A 57 -6.01 -2.10 11.19
C VAL A 57 -6.81 -3.42 11.14
N PRO A 58 -6.27 -4.50 10.54
CA PRO A 58 -6.97 -5.78 10.46
C PRO A 58 -7.10 -6.44 11.85
N SER A 59 -8.21 -7.16 12.06
CA SER A 59 -8.36 -8.06 13.21
C SER A 59 -7.88 -9.45 12.82
N VAL A 60 -6.60 -9.73 13.05
CA VAL A 60 -5.89 -10.95 12.63
C VAL A 60 -5.07 -11.52 13.78
N ARG A 61 -4.56 -12.76 13.61
CA ARG A 61 -3.69 -13.42 14.60
C ARG A 61 -2.34 -12.68 14.77
N PRO A 62 -1.68 -12.77 15.93
CA PRO A 62 -0.46 -12.01 16.21
C PRO A 62 0.68 -12.18 15.21
N GLU A 63 0.86 -13.38 14.64
CA GLU A 63 1.94 -13.67 13.70
C GLU A 63 1.55 -13.40 12.24
N TRP A 64 0.34 -12.89 11.99
CA TRP A 64 -0.13 -12.56 10.66
C TRP A 64 0.73 -11.46 10.03
N ARG A 65 0.99 -11.61 8.73
CA ARG A 65 1.67 -10.60 7.92
C ARG A 65 0.97 -10.49 6.56
N PRO A 66 0.96 -9.30 5.94
CA PRO A 66 0.46 -9.14 4.58
C PRO A 66 1.13 -10.14 3.62
N TYR A 67 0.36 -10.65 2.66
CA TYR A 67 0.85 -11.57 1.64
C TYR A 67 1.37 -12.92 2.20
N THR A 68 0.68 -13.49 3.21
CA THR A 68 1.02 -14.83 3.75
C THR A 68 -0.13 -15.84 3.68
N GLU A 69 -1.38 -15.44 3.90
CA GLU A 69 -2.55 -16.32 3.86
C GLU A 69 -3.19 -16.31 2.46
N GLY A 70 -2.65 -17.11 1.54
CA GLY A 70 -3.08 -17.11 0.14
C GLY A 70 -2.02 -17.76 -0.74
N ARG A 71 -1.96 -17.36 -2.01
CA ARG A 71 -0.92 -17.82 -2.94
C ARG A 71 -0.58 -16.79 -4.00
N TRP A 72 0.62 -16.91 -4.55
CA TRP A 72 1.01 -16.18 -5.76
C TRP A 72 0.55 -16.94 -7.00
N VAL A 73 -0.15 -16.23 -7.88
CA VAL A 73 -0.61 -16.75 -9.17
C VAL A 73 0.01 -15.92 -10.28
N TRP A 74 0.55 -16.59 -11.29
CA TRP A 74 1.04 -15.92 -12.49
C TRP A 74 -0.13 -15.56 -13.41
N THR A 75 -0.22 -14.29 -13.78
CA THR A 75 -1.24 -13.74 -14.69
C THR A 75 -0.60 -12.87 -15.77
N ASP A 76 -1.38 -12.37 -16.72
CA ASP A 76 -0.88 -11.43 -17.75
C ASP A 76 -0.44 -10.07 -17.17
N GLU A 77 -1.03 -9.69 -16.03
CA GLU A 77 -0.66 -8.52 -15.23
C GLU A 77 0.56 -8.79 -14.33
N GLY A 78 1.00 -10.05 -14.24
CA GLY A 78 2.14 -10.50 -13.45
C GLY A 78 1.77 -11.31 -12.23
N TRP A 79 2.61 -11.26 -11.19
CA TRP A 79 2.36 -11.97 -9.95
C TRP A 79 1.18 -11.34 -9.21
N TYR A 80 0.04 -12.02 -9.29
CA TYR A 80 -1.19 -11.69 -8.60
C TYR A 80 -1.20 -12.36 -7.23
N TRP A 81 -1.51 -11.59 -6.19
CA TRP A 81 -1.77 -12.16 -4.88
C TRP A 81 -3.23 -12.62 -4.79
N GLU A 82 -3.44 -13.94 -4.78
CA GLU A 82 -4.74 -14.53 -4.52
C GLU A 82 -4.88 -14.80 -3.02
N SER A 83 -5.50 -13.85 -2.34
CA SER A 83 -5.74 -13.87 -0.90
C SER A 83 -6.85 -14.87 -0.51
N ALA A 84 -6.64 -15.58 0.60
CA ALA A 84 -7.68 -16.38 1.24
C ALA A 84 -8.53 -15.56 2.24
N GLU A 85 -8.11 -14.32 2.54
CA GLU A 85 -8.77 -13.46 3.50
C GLU A 85 -9.97 -12.71 2.89
N PRO A 86 -11.08 -12.53 3.65
CA PRO A 86 -12.31 -11.94 3.12
C PRO A 86 -12.19 -10.46 2.72
N PHE A 87 -11.15 -9.77 3.20
CA PHE A 87 -10.83 -8.38 2.85
C PHE A 87 -9.83 -8.26 1.68
N GLY A 88 -9.28 -9.39 1.20
CA GLY A 88 -8.11 -9.42 0.33
C GLY A 88 -8.30 -8.75 -1.03
N GLY A 89 -9.50 -8.89 -1.61
CA GLY A 89 -9.86 -8.30 -2.90
C GLY A 89 -9.75 -6.77 -2.95
N ILE A 90 -9.69 -6.10 -1.80
CA ILE A 90 -9.49 -4.66 -1.69
C ILE A 90 -8.05 -4.37 -1.25
N VAL A 91 -7.66 -4.86 -0.07
CA VAL A 91 -6.48 -4.31 0.62
C VAL A 91 -5.15 -4.72 0.00
N PHE A 92 -5.09 -5.83 -0.74
CA PHE A 92 -3.86 -6.23 -1.44
C PHE A 92 -3.70 -5.59 -2.82
N HIS A 93 -4.74 -4.99 -3.36
CA HIS A 93 -4.74 -4.46 -4.73
C HIS A 93 -4.92 -2.94 -4.80
N TYR A 94 -5.57 -2.31 -3.82
CA TYR A 94 -5.93 -0.90 -3.80
C TYR A 94 -5.32 -0.13 -2.62
N GLY A 95 -4.02 -0.25 -2.36
CA GLY A 95 -3.39 0.47 -1.25
C GLY A 95 -1.97 0.05 -0.94
N ARG A 96 -1.52 0.37 0.27
CA ARG A 96 -0.19 0.02 0.78
C ARG A 96 -0.29 -0.52 2.19
N TRP A 97 0.49 -1.56 2.47
CA TRP A 97 0.69 -2.03 3.84
C TRP A 97 1.93 -1.39 4.42
N ALA A 98 1.88 -1.03 5.70
CA ALA A 98 3.01 -0.59 6.49
C ALA A 98 2.92 -1.14 7.91
N TYR A 99 4.04 -1.20 8.60
CA TYR A 99 4.07 -1.49 10.03
C TYR A 99 4.19 -0.20 10.83
N ASP A 100 3.21 0.02 11.71
CA ASP A 100 3.16 1.08 12.70
C ASP A 100 3.54 0.48 14.07
N PRO A 101 4.55 1.00 14.78
CA PRO A 101 4.96 0.47 16.08
C PRO A 101 3.85 0.46 17.16
N GLU A 102 2.87 1.37 17.07
CA GLU A 102 1.78 1.47 18.04
C GLU A 102 0.56 0.64 17.61
N LEU A 103 0.33 0.48 16.30
CA LEU A 103 -0.88 -0.16 15.76
C LEU A 103 -0.64 -1.53 15.12
N GLY A 104 0.61 -1.93 14.88
CA GLY A 104 0.97 -3.14 14.13
C GLY A 104 0.87 -2.95 12.62
N TRP A 105 0.46 -3.98 11.89
CA TRP A 105 0.22 -3.86 10.44
C TRP A 105 -0.98 -2.96 10.16
N VAL A 106 -0.76 -1.94 9.35
CA VAL A 106 -1.76 -0.96 8.95
C VAL A 106 -1.86 -0.90 7.43
N TRP A 107 -3.08 -0.70 6.94
CA TRP A 107 -3.35 -0.49 5.53
C TRP A 107 -3.72 0.97 5.26
N ILE A 108 -3.02 1.55 4.30
CA ILE A 108 -3.27 2.89 3.77
C ILE A 108 -4.04 2.73 2.46
N ALA A 109 -5.23 3.34 2.40
CA ALA A 109 -6.08 3.26 1.23
C ALA A 109 -5.43 3.90 0.00
N GLY A 110 -5.59 3.25 -1.15
CA GLY A 110 -5.22 3.77 -2.46
C GLY A 110 -6.35 3.55 -3.46
N TYR A 111 -6.29 4.27 -4.58
CA TYR A 111 -7.32 4.20 -5.62
C TYR A 111 -6.84 3.45 -6.88
N LYS A 112 -5.53 3.24 -7.00
CA LYS A 112 -4.93 2.54 -8.12
C LYS A 112 -4.85 1.03 -7.84
N TRP A 113 -5.36 0.24 -8.77
CA TRP A 113 -5.23 -1.21 -8.76
C TRP A 113 -3.82 -1.66 -9.21
N ALA A 114 -3.31 -2.72 -8.59
CA ALA A 114 -2.20 -3.53 -9.09
C ALA A 114 -2.42 -5.01 -8.70
N PRO A 115 -1.83 -5.97 -9.41
CA PRO A 115 -1.94 -7.40 -9.05
C PRO A 115 -1.37 -7.68 -7.66
N ALA A 116 -0.36 -6.91 -7.23
CA ALA A 116 0.09 -6.77 -5.86
C ALA A 116 1.02 -5.56 -5.75
N TRP A 117 1.10 -4.95 -4.56
CA TRP A 117 2.03 -3.87 -4.24
C TRP A 117 3.16 -4.38 -3.36
N VAL A 118 4.18 -4.98 -3.98
CA VAL A 118 5.31 -5.62 -3.29
C VAL A 118 6.65 -5.29 -3.93
N VAL A 119 7.70 -5.35 -3.12
CA VAL A 119 9.09 -5.37 -3.58
C VAL A 119 9.58 -6.81 -3.57
N TRP A 120 10.27 -7.20 -4.63
CA TRP A 120 10.83 -8.54 -4.78
C TRP A 120 12.34 -8.54 -4.53
N ARG A 121 12.83 -9.65 -3.99
CA ARG A 121 14.26 -9.96 -3.89
C ARG A 121 14.49 -11.44 -4.15
N GLN A 122 15.68 -11.80 -4.62
CA GLN A 122 16.03 -13.20 -4.85
C GLN A 122 17.51 -13.46 -4.61
N GLY A 123 17.87 -14.72 -4.40
CA GLY A 123 19.26 -15.15 -4.27
C GLY A 123 19.35 -16.55 -3.68
N GLY A 124 20.33 -17.33 -4.13
CA GLY A 124 20.38 -18.76 -3.84
C GLY A 124 19.10 -19.45 -4.31
N ASP A 125 18.49 -20.23 -3.42
CA ASP A 125 17.24 -20.95 -3.67
C ASP A 125 16.00 -20.24 -3.12
N ASP A 126 16.13 -19.00 -2.63
CA ASP A 126 15.03 -18.25 -2.00
C ASP A 126 14.54 -17.09 -2.87
N ILE A 127 13.23 -16.92 -2.91
CA ILE A 127 12.52 -15.74 -3.40
C ILE A 127 11.86 -15.05 -2.21
N GLY A 128 11.99 -13.73 -2.16
CA GLY A 128 11.41 -12.91 -1.10
C GLY A 128 10.51 -11.81 -1.62
N TRP A 129 9.48 -11.52 -0.85
CA TRP A 129 8.57 -10.39 -1.08
C TRP A 129 8.31 -9.65 0.22
N ALA A 130 8.11 -8.34 0.11
CA ALA A 130 7.64 -7.50 1.20
C ALA A 130 6.65 -6.48 0.63
N PRO A 131 5.69 -5.97 1.43
CA PRO A 131 4.87 -4.85 1.00
C PRO A 131 5.73 -3.68 0.52
N ALA A 132 5.37 -3.10 -0.62
CA ALA A 132 5.99 -1.87 -1.05
C ALA A 132 5.63 -0.75 -0.06
N PRO A 133 6.61 0.01 0.46
CA PRO A 133 6.34 1.05 1.44
C PRO A 133 5.44 2.15 0.85
N PRO A 134 4.59 2.79 1.67
CA PRO A 134 3.79 3.92 1.21
C PRO A 134 4.67 5.14 0.94
N ARG A 135 4.38 5.89 -0.14
CA ARG A 135 5.17 7.06 -0.57
C ARG A 135 4.99 8.32 0.31
N ILE A 136 4.11 8.25 1.31
CA ILE A 136 3.75 9.39 2.16
C ILE A 136 4.70 9.60 3.35
N ALA A 137 5.65 8.69 3.56
CA ALA A 137 6.68 8.78 4.58
C ALA A 137 7.92 8.00 4.15
N ASP A 138 9.10 8.40 4.65
CA ASP A 138 10.33 7.63 4.51
C ASP A 138 10.25 6.36 5.35
N VAL A 139 9.72 5.30 4.73
CA VAL A 139 9.56 3.98 5.35
C VAL A 139 10.59 3.04 4.78
N ALA A 140 11.61 2.73 5.58
CA ALA A 140 12.49 1.60 5.30
C ALA A 140 11.74 0.29 5.53
N VAL A 141 11.85 -0.65 4.59
CA VAL A 141 11.32 -2.01 4.74
C VAL A 141 12.18 -2.74 5.75
N ASP A 142 11.65 -2.94 6.96
CA ASP A 142 12.32 -3.67 8.02
C ASP A 142 12.48 -5.16 7.69
N GLU A 143 13.49 -5.81 8.28
CA GLU A 143 13.79 -7.22 8.06
C GLU A 143 12.58 -8.13 8.37
N GLY A 144 11.75 -7.78 9.36
CA GLY A 144 10.55 -8.52 9.74
C GLY A 144 9.40 -8.46 8.72
N TRP A 145 9.45 -7.52 7.77
CA TRP A 145 8.41 -7.36 6.75
C TRP A 145 8.55 -8.38 5.62
N TRP A 146 9.75 -8.92 5.44
CA TRP A 146 10.02 -9.86 4.37
C TRP A 146 9.42 -11.23 4.66
N CYS A 147 8.78 -11.78 3.64
CA CYS A 147 8.44 -13.18 3.55
C CYS A 147 9.39 -13.83 2.54
N PHE A 148 9.79 -15.06 2.81
CA PHE A 148 10.64 -15.83 1.92
C PHE A 148 10.08 -17.23 1.74
N ALA A 149 10.29 -17.81 0.58
CA ALA A 149 10.01 -19.21 0.32
C ALA A 149 11.07 -19.75 -0.68
N PRO A 150 11.23 -21.08 -0.77
CA PRO A 150 11.99 -21.66 -1.88
C PRO A 150 11.42 -21.19 -3.22
N VAL A 151 12.27 -20.81 -4.18
CA VAL A 151 11.85 -20.32 -5.52
C VAL A 151 10.88 -21.31 -6.18
N VAL A 152 11.16 -22.60 -6.05
CA VAL A 152 10.34 -23.69 -6.61
C VAL A 152 8.93 -23.78 -6.02
N ALA A 153 8.68 -23.14 -4.88
CA ALA A 153 7.45 -23.22 -4.12
C ALA A 153 6.64 -21.91 -4.12
N ILE A 154 7.05 -20.89 -4.89
CA ILE A 154 6.36 -19.58 -4.90
C ILE A 154 4.89 -19.68 -5.30
N GLY A 155 4.55 -20.60 -6.20
CA GLY A 155 3.18 -20.87 -6.64
C GLY A 155 2.50 -22.01 -5.87
N ALA A 156 3.01 -22.40 -4.70
CA ALA A 156 2.41 -23.46 -3.91
C ALA A 156 0.96 -23.10 -3.53
N ALA A 157 0.06 -24.08 -3.61
CA ALA A 157 -1.35 -23.89 -3.23
C ALA A 157 -1.49 -23.59 -1.73
N ASP A 158 -0.60 -24.16 -0.91
CA ASP A 158 -0.47 -23.89 0.52
C ASP A 158 0.85 -23.14 0.78
N LEU A 159 0.89 -21.87 0.39
CA LEU A 159 2.09 -21.04 0.49
C LEU A 159 2.55 -20.87 1.95
N VAL A 160 1.61 -20.72 2.90
CA VAL A 160 1.96 -20.46 4.30
C VAL A 160 2.80 -21.59 4.91
N SER A 161 2.59 -22.84 4.48
CA SER A 161 3.38 -24.00 4.92
C SER A 161 4.84 -23.99 4.46
N VAL A 162 5.15 -23.28 3.37
CA VAL A 162 6.49 -23.21 2.77
C VAL A 162 7.20 -21.87 3.02
N VAL A 163 6.51 -20.90 3.62
CA VAL A 163 7.11 -19.63 4.02
C VAL A 163 8.14 -19.88 5.13
N ARG A 164 9.36 -19.38 4.92
CA ARG A 164 10.47 -19.42 5.87
C ARG A 164 10.08 -18.70 7.18
N PRO A 165 10.50 -19.23 8.34
CA PRO A 165 10.32 -18.54 9.62
C PRO A 165 10.98 -17.15 9.63
N VAL A 166 10.32 -16.15 10.22
CA VAL A 166 10.81 -14.75 10.30
C VAL A 166 12.21 -14.64 10.90
N ARG A 167 12.56 -15.52 11.85
CA ARG A 167 13.89 -15.58 12.49
C ARG A 167 15.04 -15.83 11.50
N GLU A 168 14.75 -16.33 10.30
CA GLU A 168 15.74 -16.58 9.24
C GLU A 168 15.92 -15.37 8.31
N ASN A 169 15.04 -14.37 8.38
CA ASN A 169 15.03 -13.22 7.47
C ASN A 169 16.39 -12.52 7.38
N VAL A 170 17.06 -12.26 8.51
CA VAL A 170 18.37 -11.59 8.53
C VAL A 170 19.40 -12.31 7.65
N THR A 171 19.46 -13.63 7.77
CA THR A 171 20.41 -14.46 7.01
C THR A 171 20.04 -14.47 5.53
N ILE A 172 18.76 -14.63 5.21
CA ILE A 172 18.30 -14.68 3.81
C ILE A 172 18.48 -13.32 3.14
N ILE A 173 18.18 -12.21 3.83
CA ILE A 173 18.39 -10.84 3.35
C ILE A 173 19.85 -10.59 2.98
N ARG A 174 20.81 -11.09 3.78
CA ARG A 174 22.24 -10.96 3.48
C ARG A 174 22.68 -11.74 2.23
N ASN A 175 21.95 -12.80 1.86
CA ASN A 175 22.28 -13.69 0.74
C ASN A 175 21.41 -13.45 -0.51
N THR A 176 20.54 -12.44 -0.49
CA THR A 176 19.62 -12.12 -1.58
C THR A 176 19.74 -10.66 -1.96
N THR A 177 19.44 -10.32 -3.21
CA THR A 177 19.45 -8.94 -3.71
C THR A 177 18.05 -8.51 -4.13
N ILE A 178 17.74 -7.23 -3.93
CA ILE A 178 16.50 -6.63 -4.44
C ILE A 178 16.50 -6.73 -5.96
N ILE A 179 15.37 -7.15 -6.54
CA ILE A 179 15.19 -7.18 -7.98
C ILE A 179 14.88 -5.74 -8.45
N ASN A 180 15.92 -4.99 -8.83
CA ASN A 180 15.81 -3.63 -9.34
C ASN A 180 15.30 -3.62 -10.80
N GLN A 181 14.12 -3.03 -11.05
CA GLN A 181 13.56 -2.85 -12.40
C GLN A 181 12.83 -1.50 -12.56
N THR A 182 13.56 -0.37 -12.51
CA THR A 182 13.03 0.93 -13.00
C THR A 182 13.03 1.06 -14.53
N VAL A 183 13.38 0.01 -15.28
CA VAL A 183 13.23 -0.08 -16.74
C VAL A 183 12.66 -1.46 -17.09
N ILE A 184 11.65 -1.49 -17.95
CA ILE A 184 10.98 -2.69 -18.50
C ILE A 184 12.00 -3.81 -18.81
N VAL A 185 11.90 -4.99 -18.18
CA VAL A 185 12.63 -6.19 -18.62
C VAL A 185 11.74 -7.43 -18.65
N ASN A 186 11.44 -7.86 -19.88
CA ASN A 186 11.01 -9.20 -20.28
C ASN A 186 12.23 -10.15 -20.42
N ASN A 187 12.98 -10.49 -19.36
CA ASN A 187 13.85 -11.70 -19.36
C ASN A 187 14.56 -12.06 -18.02
N ALA A 188 13.80 -12.31 -16.96
CA ALA A 188 14.13 -13.31 -15.93
C ALA A 188 12.93 -14.28 -15.87
N PRO A 189 13.05 -15.56 -15.42
CA PRO A 189 12.00 -16.56 -15.66
C PRO A 189 10.67 -16.07 -15.07
N ARG A 190 9.81 -15.56 -15.96
CA ARG A 190 8.48 -14.96 -15.75
C ARG A 190 8.26 -14.38 -14.35
N VAL A 191 8.74 -13.13 -14.17
CA VAL A 191 8.37 -12.21 -13.06
C VAL A 191 7.89 -10.89 -13.69
N ARG A 192 6.70 -10.41 -13.33
CA ARG A 192 6.13 -9.10 -13.73
C ARG A 192 5.69 -8.37 -12.46
N PRO A 193 6.46 -7.36 -12.02
CA PRO A 193 6.14 -6.52 -10.87
C PRO A 193 5.12 -5.42 -11.22
N GLY A 194 4.11 -5.23 -10.37
CA GLY A 194 3.11 -4.16 -10.51
C GLY A 194 3.60 -2.81 -9.96
N ILE A 195 4.45 -2.10 -10.72
CA ILE A 195 4.92 -0.74 -10.40
C ILE A 195 4.57 0.20 -11.56
N ASP A 196 4.04 1.39 -11.24
CA ASP A 196 3.60 2.39 -12.21
C ASP A 196 4.78 3.16 -12.79
N ARG A 197 4.65 3.70 -14.02
CA ARG A 197 5.74 4.39 -14.74
C ARG A 197 6.17 5.72 -14.11
N ASP A 198 5.46 6.21 -13.10
CA ASP A 198 5.75 7.47 -12.40
C ASP A 198 6.61 7.29 -11.13
N ASP A 199 7.11 6.07 -10.89
CA ASP A 199 7.73 5.66 -9.63
C ASP A 199 9.27 5.82 -9.55
N VAL A 200 9.91 6.57 -10.47
CA VAL A 200 11.38 6.72 -10.57
C VAL A 200 11.91 8.05 -10.01
N VAL A 201 12.11 8.18 -8.69
CA VAL A 201 12.96 9.18 -8.00
C VAL A 201 13.19 8.65 -6.56
N ALA A 202 14.35 8.63 -5.88
CA ALA A 202 15.75 8.99 -6.13
C ALA A 202 16.65 8.00 -5.33
N GLU A 203 17.86 7.73 -5.80
CA GLU A 203 18.88 7.04 -5.00
C GLU A 203 19.44 7.95 -3.89
N PRO A 204 19.73 7.43 -2.69
CA PRO A 204 20.60 8.13 -1.76
C PRO A 204 22.06 7.98 -2.22
N HIS A 205 22.67 9.09 -2.61
CA HIS A 205 24.11 9.18 -2.83
C HIS A 205 24.87 8.74 -1.57
N THR A 206 25.54 7.59 -1.61
CA THR A 206 26.60 7.24 -0.67
C THR A 206 27.86 8.06 -0.98
N ARG A 207 28.37 8.73 0.04
CA ARG A 207 29.76 9.18 0.13
C ARG A 207 30.51 8.24 1.06
#